data_AF-A0A8X6KFG1-F1
#
_entry.id   AF-A0A8X6KFG1-F1
#
_cell.length_a   1.000
_cell.length_b   1.000
_cell.length_c   1.000
_cell.angle_alpha   90.00
_cell.angle_beta   90.00
_cell.angle_gamma   90.00
#
_symmetry.space_group_name_H-M   'P 1'
#
loop_
_entity.id
_entity.type
_entity.pdbx_description
1 polymer ?
#
loop_
_entity_poly.entity_id
_entity_poly.type
_entity_poly.pdbx_seq_one_letter_code
_entity_poly.pdbx_strand_id
1 'polypeptide(L)'
;MKMAGSNKINGNCPSKMKVYKDIESKVTVEFTKTHVGHGINLGRMKITREEKEDIARKLENKIPIEAILDDIRNSVNEKLERIHLITRQDIKNIKVEYNVSSDGILDTNDVVSVTKWVEGLRNREDSPVVLFKDQNIFDEDLYPGMKAEDFLLVIMNASQKDMLKFYGNDTICLDFTHGMNAYGFDLATLLILDDKRGISSSIHFKQSTRFYSIKTGICGY
;
A
#
# COMPACT_ATOMS: atom_id res chain seq x y z
N MET A 1 -18.33 -12.17 1.27
CA MET A 1 -19.15 -12.94 2.25
C MET A 1 -18.90 -12.41 3.65
N LYS A 2 -19.93 -12.23 4.49
CA LYS A 2 -19.70 -12.05 5.93
C LYS A 2 -19.20 -13.38 6.50
N MET A 3 -17.91 -13.45 6.82
CA MET A 3 -17.29 -14.69 7.35
C MET A 3 -17.77 -15.03 8.77
N ALA A 4 -18.27 -14.05 9.52
CA ALA A 4 -18.74 -14.22 10.90
C ALA A 4 -20.26 -14.08 11.00
N GLY A 5 -20.89 -15.01 11.70
CA GLY A 5 -22.31 -14.99 12.05
C GLY A 5 -22.66 -13.96 13.13
N SER A 6 -23.81 -14.14 13.79
CA SER A 6 -24.28 -13.21 14.83
C SER A 6 -23.46 -13.29 16.13
N ASN A 7 -23.29 -12.16 16.81
CA ASN A 7 -22.74 -12.08 18.18
C ASN A 7 -23.80 -12.34 19.28
N LYS A 8 -25.05 -12.66 18.89
CA LYS A 8 -26.13 -12.96 19.84
C LYS A 8 -25.89 -14.32 20.52
N ILE A 9 -26.11 -14.39 21.83
CA ILE A 9 -25.98 -15.61 22.65
C ILE A 9 -27.29 -16.42 22.73
N ASN A 10 -28.34 -16.02 22.00
CA ASN A 10 -29.69 -16.61 22.03
C ASN A 10 -30.22 -16.87 23.46
N GLY A 11 -29.92 -15.96 24.38
CA GLY A 11 -30.25 -16.05 25.80
C GLY A 11 -29.86 -14.77 26.54
N ASN A 12 -30.09 -14.74 27.86
CA ASN A 12 -29.74 -13.59 28.71
C ASN A 12 -28.50 -13.92 29.55
N CYS A 13 -27.48 -13.08 29.46
CA CYS A 13 -26.32 -13.14 30.35
C CYS A 13 -26.54 -12.22 31.56
N PRO A 14 -26.32 -12.69 32.81
CA PRO A 14 -26.42 -11.84 33.99
C PRO A 14 -25.24 -10.85 34.14
N SER A 15 -24.17 -11.03 33.36
CA SER A 15 -23.01 -10.13 33.37
C SER A 15 -23.42 -8.72 32.95
N LYS A 16 -23.14 -7.75 33.81
CA LYS A 16 -23.49 -6.34 33.61
C LYS A 16 -22.56 -5.44 34.41
N MET A 17 -22.48 -4.19 33.98
CA MET A 17 -21.81 -3.12 34.69
C MET A 17 -22.76 -1.94 34.80
N LYS A 18 -22.98 -1.43 36.01
CA LYS A 18 -23.75 -0.23 36.31
C LYS A 18 -22.81 0.82 36.88
N VAL A 19 -22.84 2.00 36.29
CA VAL A 19 -22.00 3.13 36.70
C VAL A 19 -22.90 4.21 37.29
N TYR A 20 -22.60 4.62 38.51
CA TYR A 20 -23.25 5.71 39.22
C TYR A 20 -22.26 6.86 39.34
N LYS A 21 -22.66 8.05 38.90
CA LYS A 21 -21.86 9.27 39.04
C LYS A 21 -22.59 10.21 39.97
N ASP A 22 -21.95 10.54 41.09
CA ASP A 22 -22.50 11.42 42.10
C ASP A 22 -22.18 12.89 41.80
N ILE A 23 -22.88 13.81 42.47
CA ILE A 23 -22.74 15.27 42.31
C ILE A 23 -21.34 15.73 42.71
N GLU A 24 -20.71 15.05 43.68
CA GLU A 24 -19.34 15.32 44.15
C GLU A 24 -18.25 14.69 43.26
N SER A 25 -18.57 14.32 42.01
CA SER A 25 -17.64 13.65 41.07
C SER A 25 -17.17 12.25 41.50
N LYS A 26 -17.77 11.66 42.53
CA LYS A 26 -17.51 10.27 42.91
C LYS A 26 -18.16 9.31 41.91
N VAL A 27 -17.38 8.37 41.39
CA VAL A 27 -17.86 7.32 40.48
C VAL A 27 -17.91 5.99 41.23
N THR A 28 -19.10 5.40 41.34
CA THR A 28 -19.31 4.07 41.94
C THR A 28 -19.72 3.10 40.85
N VAL A 29 -19.07 1.93 40.79
CA VAL A 29 -19.32 0.92 39.77
C VAL A 29 -19.75 -0.38 40.43
N GLU A 30 -20.96 -0.86 40.11
CA GLU A 30 -21.41 -2.21 40.42
C GLU A 30 -21.23 -3.09 39.18
N PHE A 31 -20.45 -4.17 39.28
CA PHE A 31 -20.27 -5.08 38.16
C PHE A 31 -20.44 -6.55 38.58
N THR A 32 -21.04 -7.33 37.69
CA THR A 32 -21.13 -8.78 37.79
C THR A 32 -20.25 -9.39 36.70
N LYS A 33 -19.07 -9.90 37.08
CA LYS A 33 -18.10 -10.46 36.13
C LYS A 33 -18.52 -11.79 35.51
N THR A 34 -19.35 -12.55 36.22
CA THR A 34 -19.66 -13.93 35.87
C THR A 34 -20.62 -13.98 34.68
N HIS A 35 -20.16 -14.60 33.58
CA HIS A 35 -21.01 -14.97 32.46
C HIS A 35 -21.63 -16.35 32.71
N VAL A 36 -22.92 -16.50 32.40
CA VAL A 36 -23.64 -17.79 32.50
C VAL A 36 -24.21 -18.12 31.13
N GLY A 37 -24.06 -19.38 30.70
CA GLY A 37 -24.59 -19.88 29.42
C GLY A 37 -23.77 -19.55 28.18
N HIS A 38 -22.62 -18.85 28.30
CA HIS A 38 -21.70 -18.64 27.19
C HIS A 38 -20.27 -18.36 27.66
N GLY A 39 -19.29 -18.62 26.79
CA GLY A 39 -17.88 -18.28 26.99
C GLY A 39 -17.53 -16.87 26.51
N ILE A 40 -16.34 -16.40 26.89
CA ILE A 40 -15.74 -15.17 26.35
C ILE A 40 -15.04 -15.52 25.03
N ASN A 41 -15.47 -14.91 23.93
CA ASN A 41 -14.79 -15.06 22.64
C ASN A 41 -13.92 -13.83 22.39
N LEU A 42 -12.61 -13.98 22.61
CA LEU A 42 -11.63 -12.90 22.44
C LEU A 42 -11.69 -12.31 21.03
N GLY A 43 -11.79 -13.12 19.96
CA GLY A 43 -11.83 -12.63 18.59
C GLY A 43 -13.04 -11.75 18.23
N ARG A 44 -14.11 -11.81 19.03
CA ARG A 44 -15.32 -10.97 18.87
C ARG A 44 -15.31 -9.71 19.73
N MET A 45 -14.32 -9.56 20.61
CA MET A 45 -14.14 -8.33 21.37
C MET A 45 -13.64 -7.21 20.45
N LYS A 46 -13.92 -5.97 20.84
CA LYS A 46 -13.37 -4.80 20.15
C LYS A 46 -11.95 -4.53 20.66
N ILE A 47 -11.09 -4.08 19.76
CA ILE A 47 -9.80 -3.48 20.08
C ILE A 47 -10.09 -2.15 20.80
N THR A 48 -9.36 -1.85 21.87
CA THR A 48 -9.55 -0.62 22.64
C THR A 48 -9.11 0.60 21.84
N ARG A 49 -9.55 1.80 22.25
CA ARG A 49 -9.16 3.03 21.58
C ARG A 49 -7.65 3.27 21.73
N GLU A 50 -7.09 3.05 22.91
CA GLU A 50 -5.65 3.23 23.17
C GLU A 50 -4.80 2.30 22.29
N GLU A 51 -5.22 1.04 22.12
CA GLU A 51 -4.54 0.07 21.26
C GLU A 51 -4.55 0.52 19.78
N LYS A 52 -5.69 1.05 19.30
CA LYS A 52 -5.78 1.58 17.94
C LYS A 52 -4.91 2.82 17.75
N GLU A 53 -4.86 3.71 18.73
CA GLU A 53 -4.02 4.91 18.72
C GLU A 53 -2.53 4.54 18.68
N ASP A 54 -2.09 3.51 19.41
CA ASP A 54 -0.71 3.03 19.33
C ASP A 54 -0.37 2.46 17.95
N ILE A 55 -1.26 1.65 17.38
CA ILE A 55 -1.10 1.12 16.01
C ILE A 55 -1.04 2.28 15.00
N ALA A 56 -1.92 3.28 15.11
CA ALA A 56 -1.93 4.44 14.23
C ALA A 56 -0.60 5.22 14.29
N ARG A 57 -0.08 5.46 15.50
CA ARG A 57 1.24 6.10 15.69
C ARG A 57 2.38 5.29 15.08
N LYS A 58 2.35 3.96 15.19
CA LYS A 58 3.36 3.09 14.53
C LYS A 58 3.28 3.21 13.00
N LEU A 59 2.06 3.30 12.45
CA LEU A 59 1.84 3.51 11.01
C LEU A 59 2.33 4.90 10.54
N GLU A 60 2.11 5.95 11.33
CA GLU A 60 2.62 7.31 11.05
C GLU A 60 4.15 7.34 10.97
N ASN A 61 4.81 6.57 11.84
CA ASN A 61 6.26 6.38 11.84
C ASN A 61 6.77 5.44 10.72
N LYS A 62 5.91 5.09 9.75
CA LYS A 62 6.25 4.24 8.58
C LYS A 62 6.76 2.85 8.94
N ILE A 63 6.39 2.33 10.12
CA ILE A 63 6.72 0.97 10.51
C ILE A 63 5.90 0.00 9.64
N PRO A 64 6.52 -1.02 9.00
CA PRO A 64 5.81 -1.99 8.17
C PRO A 64 4.72 -2.73 8.96
N ILE A 65 3.59 -3.02 8.30
CA ILE A 65 2.46 -3.74 8.92
C ILE A 65 2.89 -5.07 9.53
N GLU A 66 3.81 -5.80 8.88
CA GLU A 66 4.31 -7.08 9.42
C GLU A 66 5.10 -6.89 10.71
N ALA A 67 5.95 -5.85 10.80
CA ALA A 67 6.68 -5.54 12.02
C ALA A 67 5.72 -5.16 13.16
N ILE A 68 4.64 -4.42 12.86
CA ILE A 68 3.60 -4.10 13.85
C ILE A 68 2.89 -5.37 14.35
N LEU A 69 2.57 -6.29 13.44
CA LEU A 69 1.95 -7.58 13.80
C LEU A 69 2.86 -8.44 14.65
N ASP A 70 4.15 -8.52 14.29
CA ASP A 70 5.13 -9.33 15.01
C ASP A 70 5.41 -8.75 16.39
N ASP A 71 5.56 -7.42 16.53
CA ASP A 71 5.66 -6.74 17.82
C ASP A 71 4.49 -7.08 18.74
N ILE A 72 3.27 -7.00 18.21
CA ILE A 72 2.04 -7.26 18.97
C ILE A 72 1.92 -8.75 19.31
N ARG A 73 2.38 -9.66 18.46
CA ARG A 73 2.38 -11.10 18.78
C ARG A 73 3.47 -11.46 19.78
N ASN A 74 4.59 -10.76 19.75
CA ASN A 74 5.70 -10.97 20.67
C ASN A 74 5.47 -10.31 22.05
N SER A 75 4.50 -9.40 22.17
CA SER A 75 4.10 -8.82 23.46
C SER A 75 3.23 -9.74 24.32
N VAL A 76 2.94 -10.97 23.86
CA VAL A 76 2.20 -11.96 24.64
C VAL A 76 3.03 -12.34 25.86
N ASN A 77 2.55 -11.95 27.04
CA ASN A 77 3.09 -12.42 28.32
C ASN A 77 2.32 -13.68 28.77
N GLU A 78 1.57 -13.58 29.87
CA GLU A 78 0.90 -14.73 30.50
C GLU A 78 -0.49 -15.04 29.94
N LYS A 79 -1.14 -14.06 29.27
CA LYS A 79 -2.51 -14.19 28.78
C LYS A 79 -2.67 -13.64 27.38
N LEU A 80 -3.37 -14.42 26.55
CA LEU A 80 -3.79 -13.98 25.24
C LEU A 80 -4.96 -13.01 25.37
N GLU A 81 -4.80 -11.81 24.83
CA GLU A 81 -5.82 -10.75 24.78
C GLU A 81 -6.29 -10.48 23.34
N ARG A 82 -7.35 -9.67 23.17
CA ARG A 82 -7.92 -9.33 21.85
C ARG A 82 -6.88 -8.75 20.88
N ILE A 83 -5.98 -7.91 21.38
CA ILE A 83 -4.95 -7.23 20.57
C ILE A 83 -3.99 -8.22 19.90
N HIS A 84 -3.72 -9.37 20.53
CA HIS A 84 -2.84 -10.39 19.98
C HIS A 84 -3.47 -11.17 18.81
N LEU A 85 -4.80 -11.06 18.63
CA LEU A 85 -5.56 -11.70 17.55
C LEU A 85 -5.82 -10.76 16.38
N ILE A 86 -5.14 -9.62 16.30
CA ILE A 86 -5.30 -8.72 15.17
C ILE A 86 -4.80 -9.34 13.86
N THR A 87 -5.48 -8.94 12.80
CA THR A 87 -5.16 -9.34 11.43
C THR A 87 -4.58 -8.16 10.65
N ARG A 88 -3.95 -8.45 9.51
CA ARG A 88 -3.56 -7.40 8.54
C ARG A 88 -4.74 -6.51 8.16
N GLN A 89 -5.94 -7.08 8.07
CA GLN A 89 -7.14 -6.33 7.73
C GLN A 89 -7.56 -5.36 8.86
N ASP A 90 -7.39 -5.76 10.13
CA ASP A 90 -7.67 -4.87 11.27
C ASP A 90 -6.75 -3.64 11.22
N ILE A 91 -5.45 -3.81 10.96
CA ILE A 91 -4.50 -2.70 10.83
C ILE A 91 -4.84 -1.80 9.64
N LYS A 92 -5.24 -2.38 8.49
CA LYS A 92 -5.71 -1.59 7.34
C LYS A 92 -6.96 -0.78 7.69
N ASN A 93 -7.90 -1.35 8.43
CA ASN A 93 -9.10 -0.64 8.87
C ASN A 93 -8.74 0.50 9.84
N ILE A 94 -7.82 0.27 10.77
CA ILE A 94 -7.32 1.31 11.69
C ILE A 94 -6.63 2.44 10.91
N LYS A 95 -5.81 2.10 9.91
CA LYS A 95 -5.17 3.08 9.04
C LYS A 95 -6.18 4.02 8.40
N VAL A 96 -7.27 3.46 7.88
CA VAL A 96 -8.39 4.23 7.27
C VAL A 96 -9.14 5.04 8.34
N GLU A 97 -9.46 4.42 9.48
CA GLU A 97 -10.20 5.03 10.59
C GLU A 97 -9.48 6.28 11.16
N TYR A 98 -8.16 6.22 11.26
CA TYR A 98 -7.33 7.30 11.80
C TYR A 98 -6.73 8.23 10.73
N ASN A 99 -7.10 8.03 9.46
CA ASN A 99 -6.60 8.80 8.31
C ASN A 99 -5.07 8.92 8.32
N VAL A 100 -4.37 7.85 8.68
CA VAL A 100 -2.90 7.84 8.69
C VAL A 100 -2.42 7.90 7.25
N SER A 101 -1.98 9.10 6.86
CA SER A 101 -1.51 9.42 5.52
C SER A 101 -0.42 8.43 5.11
N SER A 102 -0.72 7.58 4.13
CA SER A 102 0.34 6.97 3.35
C SER A 102 0.89 8.04 2.44
N ASP A 103 2.11 8.51 2.72
CA ASP A 103 2.95 9.04 1.67
C ASP A 103 3.05 7.97 0.58
N GLY A 104 2.27 8.13 -0.49
CA GLY A 104 2.30 7.25 -1.68
C GLY A 104 1.13 6.30 -1.92
N ILE A 105 0.00 6.37 -1.21
CA ILE A 105 -1.24 5.65 -1.62
C ILE A 105 -2.41 6.62 -1.52
N LEU A 106 -2.85 7.16 -2.68
CA LEU A 106 -3.88 8.20 -2.76
C LEU A 106 -5.31 7.64 -2.91
N ASP A 107 -5.53 6.33 -3.07
CA ASP A 107 -6.87 5.75 -3.00
C ASP A 107 -6.86 4.21 -2.99
N THR A 108 -8.00 3.60 -2.64
CA THR A 108 -8.25 2.14 -2.76
C THR A 108 -8.39 1.65 -4.21
N ASN A 109 -8.26 2.57 -5.17
CA ASN A 109 -8.28 2.30 -6.61
C ASN A 109 -6.99 2.85 -7.22
N ASP A 110 -5.95 2.02 -7.28
CA ASP A 110 -4.56 2.42 -7.53
C ASP A 110 -4.35 3.16 -8.87
N VAL A 111 -5.21 2.96 -9.86
CA VAL A 111 -5.17 3.66 -11.15
C VAL A 111 -5.49 5.15 -10.98
N VAL A 112 -6.51 5.48 -10.18
CA VAL A 112 -6.91 6.87 -9.88
C VAL A 112 -5.84 7.58 -9.05
N SER A 113 -5.11 6.84 -8.22
CA SER A 113 -3.99 7.36 -7.42
C SER A 113 -2.80 7.77 -8.29
N VAL A 114 -2.45 6.97 -9.30
CA VAL A 114 -1.34 7.29 -10.21
C VAL A 114 -1.69 8.48 -11.10
N THR A 115 -2.90 8.54 -11.66
CA THR A 115 -3.32 9.67 -12.51
C THR A 115 -3.27 10.99 -11.74
N LYS A 116 -3.83 11.04 -10.52
CA LYS A 116 -3.75 12.23 -9.65
C LYS A 116 -2.32 12.62 -9.29
N TRP A 117 -1.45 11.64 -9.03
CA TRP A 117 -0.03 11.88 -8.75
C TRP A 117 0.71 12.44 -9.97
N VAL A 118 0.47 11.87 -11.15
CA VAL A 118 1.04 12.34 -12.42
C VAL A 118 0.56 13.77 -12.72
N GLU A 119 -0.73 14.06 -12.58
CA GLU A 119 -1.27 15.40 -12.77
C GLU A 119 -0.63 16.43 -11.83
N GLY A 120 -0.43 16.07 -10.56
CA GLY A 120 0.25 16.92 -9.58
C GLY A 120 1.72 17.19 -9.91
N LEU A 121 2.39 16.27 -10.62
CA LEU A 121 3.78 16.43 -11.04
C LEU A 121 3.94 17.09 -12.41
N ARG A 122 2.99 16.94 -13.33
CA ARG A 122 3.04 17.52 -14.69
C ARG A 122 3.15 19.04 -14.68
N ASN A 123 2.62 19.68 -13.64
CA ASN A 123 2.64 21.14 -13.50
C ASN A 123 3.97 21.69 -12.94
N ARG A 124 4.96 20.84 -12.67
CA ARG A 124 6.28 21.27 -12.18
C ARG A 124 7.26 21.42 -13.34
N GLU A 125 8.14 22.43 -13.24
CA GLU A 125 9.20 22.66 -14.21
C GLU A 125 10.24 21.51 -14.22
N ASP A 126 10.44 20.88 -13.07
CA ASP A 126 11.33 19.73 -12.84
C ASP A 126 10.59 18.39 -12.87
N SER A 127 9.43 18.31 -13.55
CA SER A 127 8.61 17.11 -13.55
C SER A 127 9.41 15.89 -14.00
N PRO A 128 9.48 14.83 -13.17
CA PRO A 128 10.13 13.59 -13.58
C PRO A 128 9.26 12.79 -14.54
N VAL A 129 8.02 13.18 -14.83
CA VAL A 129 7.13 12.42 -15.71
C VAL A 129 7.41 12.77 -17.16
N VAL A 130 7.92 11.80 -17.92
CA VAL A 130 8.25 11.97 -19.35
C VAL A 130 7.07 11.61 -20.24
N LEU A 131 6.41 10.48 -19.95
CA LEU A 131 5.28 9.97 -20.71
C LEU A 131 4.32 9.26 -19.77
N PHE A 132 3.03 9.47 -19.98
CA PHE A 132 2.00 8.79 -19.20
C PHE A 132 0.77 8.51 -20.06
N LYS A 133 0.47 7.22 -20.24
CA LYS A 133 -0.76 6.69 -20.85
C LYS A 133 -1.59 6.01 -19.77
N ASP A 134 -2.80 6.53 -19.57
CA ASP A 134 -3.77 5.91 -18.67
C ASP A 134 -4.49 4.73 -19.35
N GLN A 135 -5.06 3.85 -18.53
CA GLN A 135 -5.96 2.81 -19.00
C GLN A 135 -7.25 3.44 -19.54
N ASN A 136 -7.84 2.79 -20.53
CA ASN A 136 -9.02 3.23 -21.29
C ASN A 136 -8.76 4.44 -22.22
N ILE A 137 -7.51 4.84 -22.43
CA ILE A 137 -7.12 5.80 -23.45
C ILE A 137 -6.56 5.04 -24.65
N PHE A 138 -7.19 5.24 -25.82
CA PHE A 138 -6.66 4.82 -27.11
C PHE A 138 -6.32 6.07 -27.93
N ASP A 139 -5.04 6.20 -28.29
CA ASP A 139 -4.51 7.30 -29.09
C ASP A 139 -3.28 6.77 -29.85
N GLU A 140 -3.45 6.51 -31.14
CA GLU A 140 -2.40 5.92 -31.98
C GLU A 140 -1.30 6.93 -32.32
N ASP A 141 -1.62 8.23 -32.32
CA ASP A 141 -0.65 9.29 -32.62
C ASP A 141 0.31 9.49 -31.43
N LEU A 142 -0.21 9.43 -30.20
CA LEU A 142 0.59 9.57 -28.97
C LEU A 142 1.16 8.24 -28.47
N TYR A 143 0.48 7.12 -28.68
CA TYR A 143 0.85 5.80 -28.17
C TYR A 143 0.74 4.72 -29.25
N PRO A 144 1.60 4.79 -30.29
CA PRO A 144 1.52 3.87 -31.43
C PRO A 144 1.65 2.41 -30.98
N GLY A 145 0.74 1.57 -31.45
CA GLY A 145 0.70 0.13 -31.13
C GLY A 145 0.22 -0.22 -29.73
N MET A 146 -0.26 0.73 -28.92
CA MET A 146 -0.82 0.47 -27.59
C MET A 146 -2.35 0.42 -27.60
N LYS A 147 -2.93 -0.58 -26.92
CA LYS A 147 -4.38 -0.74 -26.80
C LYS A 147 -4.95 0.14 -25.69
N ALA A 148 -6.27 0.30 -25.66
CA ALA A 148 -6.94 1.09 -24.63
C ALA A 148 -6.61 0.60 -23.22
N GLU A 149 -6.52 -0.72 -23.02
CA GLU A 149 -6.32 -1.33 -21.71
C GLU A 149 -4.87 -1.24 -21.20
N ASP A 150 -3.93 -0.94 -22.10
CA ASP A 150 -2.51 -0.87 -21.77
C ASP A 150 -2.20 0.39 -20.95
N PHE A 151 -1.23 0.29 -20.05
CA PHE A 151 -0.79 1.39 -19.18
C PHE A 151 0.70 1.61 -19.33
N LEU A 152 1.13 2.86 -19.40
CA LEU A 152 2.54 3.23 -19.49
C LEU A 152 2.83 4.45 -18.61
N LEU A 153 3.82 4.33 -17.74
CA LEU A 153 4.39 5.45 -16.99
C LEU A 153 5.91 5.46 -17.14
N VAL A 154 6.41 6.52 -17.76
CA VAL A 154 7.84 6.76 -17.98
C VAL A 154 8.27 7.90 -17.07
N ILE A 155 9.16 7.61 -16.13
CA ILE A 155 9.73 8.60 -15.21
C ILE A 155 11.25 8.72 -15.40
N MET A 156 11.75 9.95 -15.39
CA MET A 156 13.15 10.28 -15.57
C MET A 156 13.42 11.67 -15.01
N ASN A 157 14.37 11.80 -14.09
CA ASN A 157 14.80 13.11 -13.61
C ASN A 157 15.70 13.82 -14.64
N ALA A 158 15.99 15.11 -14.42
CA ALA A 158 16.79 15.92 -15.35
C ALA A 158 18.18 15.32 -15.62
N SER A 159 18.88 14.88 -14.58
CA SER A 159 20.21 14.27 -14.71
C SER A 159 20.18 12.98 -15.54
N GLN A 160 19.19 12.12 -15.33
CA GLN A 160 19.00 10.89 -16.12
C GLN A 160 18.68 11.21 -17.58
N LYS A 161 17.89 12.26 -17.83
CA LYS A 161 17.58 12.72 -19.19
C LYS A 161 18.82 13.21 -19.92
N ASP A 162 19.69 13.95 -19.23
CA ASP A 162 20.93 14.42 -19.81
C ASP A 162 21.89 13.24 -20.05
N MET A 163 22.01 12.29 -19.12
CA MET A 163 22.76 11.05 -19.33
C MET A 163 22.28 10.28 -20.56
N LEU A 164 20.97 10.16 -20.77
CA LEU A 164 20.40 9.52 -21.95
C LEU A 164 20.73 10.29 -23.25
N LYS A 165 20.71 11.62 -23.24
CA LYS A 165 21.10 12.42 -24.41
C LYS A 165 22.59 12.27 -24.74
N PHE A 166 23.45 12.22 -23.74
CA PHE A 166 24.90 12.13 -23.94
C PHE A 166 25.34 10.73 -24.35
N TYR A 167 24.81 9.69 -23.69
CA TYR A 167 25.30 8.32 -23.81
C TYR A 167 24.36 7.35 -24.51
N GLY A 168 23.10 7.74 -24.78
CA GLY A 168 22.09 6.86 -25.38
C GLY A 168 22.29 6.57 -26.87
N ASN A 169 23.30 7.14 -27.54
CA ASN A 169 23.52 6.95 -28.97
C ASN A 169 24.31 5.67 -29.31
N ASP A 170 24.95 5.03 -28.32
CA ASP A 170 25.75 3.82 -28.53
C ASP A 170 24.97 2.56 -28.12
N THR A 171 24.91 2.29 -26.81
CA THR A 171 24.28 1.07 -26.27
C THR A 171 23.25 1.41 -25.21
N ILE A 172 22.04 0.88 -25.41
CA ILE A 172 20.93 0.94 -24.47
C ILE A 172 20.53 -0.50 -24.12
N CYS A 173 20.50 -0.83 -22.84
CA CYS A 173 19.96 -2.10 -22.37
C CYS A 173 18.60 -1.87 -21.69
N LEU A 174 17.64 -2.71 -22.02
CA LEU A 174 16.32 -2.75 -21.37
C LEU A 174 16.21 -4.06 -20.61
N ASP A 175 16.01 -3.97 -19.30
CA ASP A 175 15.79 -5.11 -18.43
C ASP A 175 14.34 -5.10 -17.93
N PHE A 176 13.66 -6.23 -18.00
CA PHE A 176 12.27 -6.37 -17.54
C PHE A 176 12.22 -7.26 -16.32
N THR A 177 11.78 -6.71 -15.21
CA THR A 177 11.48 -7.53 -14.04
C THR A 177 10.01 -7.94 -14.12
N HIS A 178 9.77 -9.19 -14.49
CA HIS A 178 8.43 -9.75 -14.57
C HIS A 178 7.90 -10.13 -13.18
N GLY A 179 6.64 -9.79 -12.89
CA GLY A 179 5.88 -10.39 -11.79
C GLY A 179 6.20 -9.89 -10.37
N MET A 180 6.83 -8.73 -10.21
CA MET A 180 7.24 -8.22 -8.89
C MET A 180 6.19 -7.33 -8.17
N ASN A 181 4.94 -7.22 -8.66
CA ASN A 181 3.88 -6.50 -7.94
C ASN A 181 2.53 -7.23 -7.99
N ALA A 182 1.69 -6.96 -6.98
CA ALA A 182 0.36 -7.55 -6.80
C ALA A 182 -0.65 -7.21 -7.92
N TYR A 183 -0.25 -6.41 -8.90
CA TYR A 183 -1.10 -5.83 -9.93
C TYR A 183 -0.74 -6.29 -11.35
N GLY A 184 0.31 -7.12 -11.51
CA GLY A 184 0.69 -7.69 -12.81
C GLY A 184 1.34 -6.70 -13.78
N PHE A 185 1.84 -5.56 -13.29
CA PHE A 185 2.63 -4.62 -14.09
C PHE A 185 4.09 -5.07 -14.16
N ASP A 186 4.71 -5.00 -15.34
CA ASP A 186 6.14 -5.22 -15.55
C ASP A 186 6.92 -3.93 -15.29
N LEU A 187 7.99 -4.01 -14.48
CA LEU A 187 8.92 -2.89 -14.35
C LEU A 187 10.03 -3.06 -15.39
N ALA A 188 10.27 -2.02 -16.18
CA ALA A 188 11.33 -1.96 -17.15
C ALA A 188 12.42 -1.01 -16.67
N THR A 189 13.68 -1.43 -16.67
CA THR A 189 14.82 -0.59 -16.32
C THR A 189 15.63 -0.35 -17.59
N LEU A 190 15.88 0.92 -17.90
CA LEU A 190 16.76 1.31 -19.00
C LEU A 190 18.13 1.67 -18.45
N LEU A 191 19.14 0.98 -18.96
CA LEU A 191 20.54 1.11 -18.59
C LEU A 191 21.29 1.67 -19.79
N ILE A 192 22.18 2.62 -19.51
CA ILE A 192 23.03 3.26 -20.52
C ILE A 192 24.48 3.07 -20.09
N LEU A 193 25.34 2.71 -21.03
CA LEU A 193 26.78 2.61 -20.81
C LEU A 193 27.44 3.98 -20.98
N ASP A 194 28.33 4.36 -20.05
CA ASP A 194 29.15 5.56 -20.20
C ASP A 194 30.41 5.33 -21.05
N ASP A 195 31.19 6.39 -21.25
CA ASP A 195 32.47 6.38 -22.00
C ASP A 195 33.50 5.35 -21.46
N LYS A 196 33.37 4.91 -20.21
CA LYS A 196 34.25 3.90 -19.60
C LYS A 196 33.69 2.48 -19.77
N ARG A 197 32.57 2.32 -20.48
CA ARG A 197 31.76 1.09 -20.54
C ARG A 197 31.30 0.61 -19.16
N GLY A 198 31.22 1.53 -18.20
CA GLY A 198 30.61 1.29 -16.90
C GLY A 198 29.10 1.57 -16.95
N ILE A 199 28.32 0.88 -16.12
CA ILE A 199 26.90 1.17 -15.94
C ILE A 199 26.79 2.45 -15.12
N SER A 200 26.40 3.56 -15.75
CA SER A 200 26.48 4.88 -15.14
C SER A 200 25.19 5.32 -14.46
N SER A 201 24.02 4.80 -14.89
CA SER A 201 22.76 5.07 -14.20
C SER A 201 21.65 4.09 -14.56
N SER A 202 20.80 3.77 -13.58
CA SER A 202 19.56 3.00 -13.74
C SER A 202 18.37 3.94 -13.90
N ILE A 203 17.72 3.94 -15.07
CA ILE A 203 16.46 4.63 -15.31
C ILE A 203 15.33 3.64 -15.04
N HIS A 204 14.38 4.00 -14.19
CA HIS A 204 13.28 3.11 -13.77
C HIS A 204 11.99 3.47 -14.53
N PHE A 205 11.36 2.51 -15.19
CA PHE A 205 10.06 2.65 -15.85
C PHE A 205 9.09 1.58 -15.32
N LYS A 206 7.81 1.93 -15.16
CA LYS A 206 6.77 0.99 -14.72
C LYS A 206 5.70 0.89 -15.82
N GLN A 207 5.53 -0.29 -16.41
CA GLN A 207 4.60 -0.56 -17.52
C GLN A 207 3.65 -1.70 -17.15
N SER A 208 2.39 -1.67 -17.60
CA SER A 208 1.56 -2.90 -17.58
C SER A 208 1.50 -3.49 -18.96
N THR A 209 1.78 -4.78 -19.01
CA THR A 209 1.38 -5.72 -20.05
C THR A 209 2.24 -5.79 -21.32
N ARG A 210 2.77 -7.01 -21.52
CA ARG A 210 3.21 -7.71 -22.75
C ARG A 210 3.66 -6.84 -23.93
N PHE A 211 4.97 -6.78 -24.12
CA PHE A 211 5.61 -6.25 -25.33
C PHE A 211 5.17 -6.99 -26.60
N TYR A 212 4.75 -6.21 -27.60
CA TYR A 212 5.08 -6.49 -28.99
C TYR A 212 6.39 -5.77 -29.35
N SER A 213 7.17 -6.45 -30.17
CA SER A 213 8.53 -6.13 -30.65
C SER A 213 8.72 -4.66 -31.09
N ILE A 214 9.72 -3.98 -30.51
CA ILE A 214 10.41 -2.88 -31.18
C ILE A 214 11.66 -3.46 -31.83
N LYS A 215 11.59 -3.65 -33.15
CA LYS A 215 12.76 -3.95 -33.99
C LYS A 215 13.62 -2.70 -34.11
N THR A 216 14.76 -2.68 -33.44
CA THR A 216 15.96 -2.00 -33.93
C THR A 216 17.19 -2.82 -33.55
N GLY A 217 17.78 -3.49 -34.54
CA GLY A 217 19.21 -3.77 -34.63
C GLY A 217 19.88 -4.58 -33.51
N ILE A 218 19.93 -5.90 -33.71
CA ILE A 218 21.08 -6.80 -33.51
C ILE A 218 22.00 -6.51 -32.29
N CYS A 219 21.92 -7.38 -31.28
CA CYS A 219 23.15 -7.98 -30.76
C CYS A 219 22.95 -9.49 -30.71
N GLY A 220 23.61 -10.18 -31.65
CA GLY A 220 23.69 -11.62 -31.69
C GLY A 220 24.92 -12.11 -30.95
N TYR A 221 24.72 -13.26 -30.29
CA TYR A 221 25.62 -14.12 -29.52
C TYR A 221 25.87 -13.72 -28.06
#